data_AF-A0A5J4UX00-F1
#
_entry.id   AF-A0A5J4UX00-F1
#
_cell.length_a   1.000
_cell.length_b   1.000
_cell.length_c   1.000
_cell.angle_alpha   90.00
_cell.angle_beta   90.00
_cell.angle_gamma   90.00
#
_symmetry.space_group_name_H-M   'P 1'
#
loop_
_entity.id
_entity.type
_entity.pdbx_description
1 polymer ?
#
loop_
_entity_poly.entity_id
_entity_poly.type
_entity_poly.pdbx_seq_one_letter_code
_entity_poly.pdbx_strand_id
1 'polypeptide(L)'
;MLFIFAECWACGGSMLEGSRVLFDEFYKHVVDLSVITANDHDSGPYQLPGQLRTMFDFYFDVDKRCWKAWENKVTECQQPVDRLFCNILVPTTDNVIHSSILQMLMEQKVPVLFIGEYGTAKTVTIQSYMRGRDPETMNILTINFSNRTNSLQVQRTLDDNLDRPLMGVIRPRAGKKLIVFIDDLNMPQMDKEETQQPNRITQIPI
;
A
#
# COMPACT_ATOMS: atom_id res chain seq x y z
N MET A 1 6.04 -0.37 21.00
CA MET A 1 5.91 0.68 19.97
C MET A 1 5.63 0.15 18.58
N LEU A 2 6.48 -0.69 17.98
CA LEU A 2 6.18 -1.28 16.67
C LEU A 2 4.84 -2.04 16.64
N PHE A 3 4.52 -2.79 17.71
CA PHE A 3 3.21 -3.41 17.87
C PHE A 3 2.07 -2.38 17.82
N ILE A 4 2.17 -1.31 18.63
CA ILE A 4 1.18 -0.22 18.68
C ILE A 4 1.01 0.45 17.31
N PHE A 5 2.11 0.69 16.59
CA PHE A 5 2.09 1.23 15.23
C PHE A 5 1.37 0.28 14.27
N ALA A 6 1.73 -1.01 14.29
CA ALA A 6 1.15 -2.02 13.40
C ALA A 6 -0.34 -2.23 13.68
N GLU A 7 -0.75 -2.32 14.95
CA GLU A 7 -2.14 -2.48 15.36
C GLU A 7 -2.99 -1.26 14.98
N CYS A 8 -2.47 -0.04 15.19
CA CYS A 8 -3.12 1.20 14.76
C CYS A 8 -3.42 1.18 13.25
N TRP A 9 -2.44 0.83 12.43
CA TRP A 9 -2.61 0.74 10.98
C TRP A 9 -3.46 -0.45 10.53
N ALA A 10 -3.41 -1.59 11.23
CA ALA A 10 -4.23 -2.75 10.92
C ALA A 10 -5.73 -2.49 11.17
N CYS A 11 -6.07 -1.79 12.25
CA CYS A 11 -7.45 -1.50 12.61
C CYS A 11 -7.98 -0.23 11.94
N GLY A 12 -7.19 0.84 11.91
CA GLY A 12 -7.65 2.16 11.46
C GLY A 12 -7.21 2.56 10.04
N GLY A 13 -6.29 1.81 9.41
CA GLY A 13 -5.75 2.15 8.09
C GLY A 13 -6.81 2.23 6.99
N SER A 14 -7.86 1.41 7.04
CA SER A 14 -8.96 1.43 6.07
C SER A 14 -10.11 2.38 6.43
N MET A 15 -10.04 3.06 7.58
CA MET A 15 -11.09 3.98 8.02
C MET A 15 -11.03 5.30 7.25
N LEU A 16 -12.20 5.94 7.12
CA LEU A 16 -12.32 7.31 6.61
C LEU A 16 -11.70 8.31 7.59
N GLU A 17 -11.26 9.47 7.08
CA GLU A 17 -10.53 10.48 7.86
C GLU A 17 -11.28 10.92 9.13
N GLY A 18 -12.60 11.15 9.04
CA GLY A 18 -13.41 11.52 10.20
C GLY A 18 -13.47 10.42 11.26
N SER A 19 -13.56 9.15 10.85
CA SER A 19 -13.57 8.00 11.76
C SER A 19 -12.20 7.74 12.37
N ARG A 20 -11.11 8.05 11.66
CA ARG A 20 -9.73 7.92 12.18
C ARG A 20 -9.49 8.82 13.38
N VAL A 21 -10.09 10.01 13.44
CA VAL A 21 -9.97 10.90 14.61
C VAL A 21 -10.62 10.29 15.86
N LEU A 22 -11.84 9.75 15.70
CA LEU A 22 -12.54 9.08 16.80
C LEU A 22 -11.79 7.81 17.24
N PHE A 23 -11.28 7.04 16.27
CA PHE A 23 -10.46 5.86 16.54
C PHE A 23 -9.16 6.23 17.26
N ASP A 24 -8.50 7.31 16.86
CA ASP A 24 -7.26 7.79 17.47
C ASP A 24 -7.44 8.12 18.96
N GLU A 25 -8.50 8.86 19.29
CA GLU A 25 -8.85 9.19 20.68
C GLU A 25 -9.12 7.92 21.50
N PHE A 26 -9.96 7.01 20.96
CA PHE A 26 -10.25 5.72 21.59
C PHE A 26 -8.98 4.88 21.77
N TYR A 27 -8.14 4.79 20.75
CA TYR A 27 -6.95 3.94 20.76
C TYR A 27 -5.89 4.46 21.73
N LYS A 28 -5.68 5.78 21.80
CA LYS A 28 -4.81 6.39 22.82
C LYS A 28 -5.29 6.08 24.23
N HIS A 29 -6.60 6.10 24.47
CA HIS A 29 -7.19 5.72 25.75
C HIS A 29 -6.98 4.23 26.09
N VAL A 30 -7.12 3.33 25.11
CA VAL A 30 -6.91 1.88 25.29
C VAL A 30 -5.45 1.55 25.58
N VAL A 31 -4.52 2.21 24.90
CA VAL A 31 -3.08 1.96 25.07
C VAL A 31 -2.55 2.50 26.41
N ASP A 32 -3.21 3.53 26.97
CA ASP A 32 -2.95 4.11 28.30
C ASP A 32 -1.47 4.49 28.54
N LEU A 33 -0.85 5.11 27.53
CA LEU A 33 0.51 5.66 27.61
C LEU A 33 0.49 7.18 27.58
N SER A 34 1.53 7.80 28.16
CA SER A 34 1.65 9.25 28.18
C SER A 34 1.72 9.80 26.75
N VAL A 35 0.80 10.71 26.42
CA VAL A 35 0.76 11.41 25.14
C VAL A 35 1.57 12.69 25.25
N ILE A 36 2.53 12.87 24.34
CA ILE A 36 3.34 14.10 24.26
C ILE A 36 2.75 15.00 23.18
N THR A 37 2.34 16.20 23.59
CA THR A 37 1.76 17.23 22.72
C THR A 37 2.71 18.39 22.48
N ALA A 38 3.83 18.46 23.21
CA ALA A 38 4.84 19.49 23.02
C ALA A 38 5.59 19.26 21.70
N ASN A 39 5.72 20.32 20.89
CA ASN A 39 6.41 20.28 19.60
C ASN A 39 7.93 20.28 19.73
N ASP A 40 8.45 20.54 20.93
CA ASP A 40 9.89 20.74 21.16
C ASP A 40 10.69 19.42 21.21
N HIS A 41 10.00 18.27 21.37
CA HIS A 41 10.63 16.96 21.49
C HIS A 41 9.83 15.85 20.79
N ASP A 42 10.54 14.99 20.07
CA ASP A 42 10.00 13.73 19.52
C ASP A 42 9.54 12.81 20.67
N SER A 43 8.41 12.13 20.49
CA SER A 43 7.91 11.20 21.51
C SER A 43 8.80 9.96 21.62
N GLY A 44 9.26 9.68 22.84
CA GLY A 44 10.19 8.58 23.11
C GLY A 44 9.56 7.16 23.02
N PRO A 45 10.34 6.12 23.35
CA PRO A 45 9.97 4.72 23.14
C PRO A 45 8.84 4.19 24.03
N TYR A 46 8.36 4.97 24.99
CA TYR A 46 7.27 4.63 25.92
C TYR A 46 6.17 5.69 25.94
N GLN A 47 6.12 6.52 24.90
CA GLN A 47 5.21 7.65 24.81
C GLN A 47 4.46 7.60 23.48
N LEU A 48 3.26 8.17 23.44
CA LEU A 48 2.48 8.32 22.22
C LEU A 48 2.65 9.74 21.67
N PRO A 49 2.74 9.92 20.34
CA PRO A 49 2.69 11.22 19.71
C PRO A 49 1.28 11.82 19.74
N GLY A 50 1.23 13.11 20.07
CA GLY A 50 0.02 13.93 20.06
C GLY A 50 0.27 15.34 19.54
N GLN A 51 1.41 15.56 18.88
CA GLN A 51 1.79 16.85 18.28
C GLN A 51 0.98 17.17 17.01
N LEU A 52 0.46 16.13 16.32
CA LEU A 52 -0.39 16.24 15.14
C LEU A 52 -1.75 15.61 15.42
N ARG A 53 -2.65 15.72 14.43
CA ARG A 53 -4.06 15.39 14.55
C ARG A 53 -4.29 13.92 14.94
N THR A 54 -3.53 12.99 14.38
CA THR A 54 -3.69 11.55 14.63
C THR A 54 -2.36 10.81 14.70
N MET A 55 -2.37 9.62 15.29
CA MET A 55 -1.25 8.66 15.26
C MET A 55 -0.86 8.26 13.83
N PHE A 56 -1.77 8.38 12.84
CA PHE A 56 -1.50 8.07 11.43
C PHE A 56 -0.53 9.07 10.79
N ASP A 57 -0.38 10.26 11.37
CA ASP A 57 0.55 11.30 10.93
C ASP A 57 2.00 11.02 11.39
N PHE A 58 2.21 9.94 12.16
CA PHE A 58 3.51 9.53 12.67
C PHE A 58 3.91 8.13 12.24
N TYR A 59 5.22 7.90 12.21
CA TYR A 59 5.85 6.58 12.14
C TYR A 59 6.80 6.38 13.30
N PHE A 60 7.04 5.12 13.66
CA PHE A 60 8.03 4.77 14.67
C PHE A 60 9.38 4.49 14.01
N ASP A 61 10.38 5.32 14.30
CA ASP A 61 11.76 5.12 13.86
C ASP A 61 12.43 4.09 14.77
N VAL A 62 12.78 2.92 14.22
CA VAL A 62 13.33 1.80 14.98
C VAL A 62 14.74 2.10 15.48
N ASP A 63 15.53 2.83 14.70
CA ASP A 63 16.93 3.14 15.02
C ASP A 63 17.02 4.19 16.12
N LYS A 64 16.22 5.26 15.99
CA LYS A 64 16.16 6.34 16.99
C LYS A 64 15.24 6.03 18.17
N ARG A 65 14.41 4.98 18.06
CA ARG A 65 13.41 4.56 19.05
C ARG A 65 12.46 5.68 19.45
N CYS A 66 12.06 6.51 18.50
CA CYS A 66 11.14 7.63 18.71
C CYS A 66 10.07 7.68 17.61
N TRP A 67 8.97 8.36 17.91
CA TRP A 67 7.96 8.69 16.92
C TRP A 67 8.36 9.95 16.15
N LYS A 68 8.14 9.92 14.84
CA LYS A 68 8.43 11.04 13.95
C LYS A 68 7.25 11.30 13.03
N ALA A 69 7.04 12.57 12.71
CA ALA A 69 6.04 12.97 11.73
C ALA A 69 6.43 12.47 10.34
N TRP A 70 5.45 11.97 9.56
CA TRP A 70 5.66 11.60 8.16
C TRP A 70 6.05 12.80 7.29
N GLU A 71 5.63 14.00 7.67
CA GLU A 71 6.02 15.26 7.01
C GLU A 71 7.55 15.41 6.90
N ASN A 72 8.30 14.96 7.91
CA ASN A 72 9.77 14.98 7.90
C ASN A 72 10.39 14.07 6.83
N LYS A 73 9.61 13.15 6.23
CA LYS A 73 10.03 12.23 5.18
C LYS A 73 9.61 12.73 3.78
N VAL A 74 8.80 13.78 3.69
CA VAL A 74 8.41 14.40 2.42
C VAL A 74 9.64 15.10 1.86
N THR A 75 10.15 14.58 0.74
CA THR A 75 11.25 15.21 0.01
C THR A 75 10.69 16.33 -0.86
N GLU A 76 11.37 17.48 -0.92
CA GLU A 76 10.97 18.55 -1.82
C GLU A 76 10.93 18.06 -3.28
N CYS A 77 9.84 18.38 -3.98
CA CYS A 77 9.64 18.02 -5.36
C CYS A 77 10.65 18.76 -6.24
N GLN A 78 11.75 18.11 -6.61
CA GLN A 78 12.63 18.64 -7.65
C GLN A 78 11.91 18.55 -9.00
N GLN A 79 11.51 19.69 -9.56
CA GLN A 79 10.90 19.74 -10.89
C GLN A 79 11.93 19.25 -11.93
N PRO A 80 11.67 18.15 -12.65
CA PRO A 80 12.50 17.79 -13.78
C PRO A 80 12.25 18.80 -14.89
N VAL A 81 13.32 19.45 -15.38
CA VAL A 81 13.28 20.48 -16.44
C VAL A 81 12.72 19.93 -17.77
N ASP A 82 12.65 18.61 -17.93
CA ASP A 82 12.41 17.90 -19.19
C ASP A 82 11.20 16.95 -19.18
N ARG A 83 10.29 17.03 -18.20
CA ARG A 83 9.07 16.21 -18.16
C ARG A 83 7.81 17.05 -18.34
N LEU A 84 6.86 16.53 -19.12
CA LEU A 84 5.50 17.05 -19.19
C LEU A 84 4.90 17.14 -17.77
N PHE A 85 4.34 18.30 -17.41
CA PHE A 85 3.73 18.57 -16.10
C PHE A 85 2.70 17.50 -15.67
N CYS A 86 1.99 16.90 -16.62
CA CYS A 86 1.00 15.84 -16.34
C CYS A 86 1.58 14.54 -15.76
N ASN A 87 2.90 14.36 -15.75
CA ASN A 87 3.57 13.15 -15.28
C ASN A 87 4.37 13.37 -13.98
N ILE A 88 4.27 14.54 -13.34
CA ILE A 88 4.95 14.83 -12.08
C ILE A 88 4.02 14.44 -10.92
N LEU A 89 4.36 13.37 -10.22
CA LEU A 89 3.72 13.04 -8.94
C LEU A 89 4.31 13.97 -7.87
N VAL A 90 3.51 14.92 -7.38
CA VAL A 90 3.92 15.76 -6.25
C VAL A 90 3.91 14.88 -4.99
N PRO A 91 5.06 14.76 -4.29
CA PRO A 91 5.11 14.05 -3.02
C PRO A 91 4.31 14.85 -1.97
N THR A 92 3.10 14.39 -1.69
CA THR A 92 2.31 14.84 -0.54
C THR A 92 2.56 13.90 0.64
N THR A 93 2.22 14.33 1.85
CA THR A 93 2.30 13.49 3.06
C THR A 93 1.56 12.17 2.86
N ASP A 94 0.36 12.19 2.29
CA ASP A 94 -0.42 10.98 1.98
C ASP A 94 0.30 10.03 1.03
N ASN A 95 0.93 10.57 -0.03
CA ASN A 95 1.69 9.75 -0.98
C ASN A 95 2.90 9.08 -0.31
N VAL A 96 3.58 9.78 0.59
CA VAL A 96 4.73 9.24 1.34
C VAL A 96 4.29 8.16 2.32
N ILE A 97 3.18 8.37 3.03
CA ILE A 97 2.58 7.39 3.95
C ILE A 97 2.21 6.13 3.18
N HIS A 98 1.38 6.26 2.14
CA HIS A 98 0.91 5.14 1.33
C HIS A 98 2.06 4.38 0.66
N SER A 99 3.06 5.08 0.11
CA SER A 99 4.24 4.44 -0.50
C SER A 99 5.07 3.69 0.53
N SER A 100 5.25 4.27 1.73
CA SER A 100 6.03 3.64 2.80
C SER A 100 5.34 2.38 3.33
N ILE A 101 4.03 2.43 3.56
CA ILE A 101 3.24 1.26 4.00
C ILE A 101 3.23 0.17 2.92
N LEU A 102 3.00 0.56 1.65
CA LEU A 102 3.07 -0.36 0.52
C LEU A 102 4.43 -1.06 0.48
N GLN A 103 5.52 -0.31 0.66
CA GLN A 103 6.85 -0.89 0.72
C GLN A 103 7.01 -1.90 1.85
N MET A 104 6.61 -1.55 3.07
CA MET A 104 6.70 -2.45 4.23
C MET A 104 5.93 -3.76 4.01
N LEU A 105 4.71 -3.70 3.46
CA LEU A 105 3.90 -4.88 3.20
C LEU A 105 4.45 -5.75 2.07
N MET A 106 4.90 -5.12 0.98
CA MET A 106 5.43 -5.83 -0.18
C MET A 106 6.78 -6.50 0.09
N GLU A 107 7.61 -5.94 0.98
CA GLU A 107 8.85 -6.59 1.45
C GLU A 107 8.55 -7.92 2.18
N GLN A 108 7.41 -7.99 2.87
CA GLN A 108 6.90 -9.21 3.50
C GLN A 108 6.08 -10.10 2.54
N LYS A 109 5.97 -9.71 1.26
CA LYS A 109 5.20 -10.42 0.22
C LYS A 109 3.72 -10.60 0.59
N VAL A 110 3.17 -9.66 1.34
CA VAL A 110 1.74 -9.65 1.71
C VAL A 110 0.94 -9.02 0.57
N PRO A 111 -0.15 -9.64 0.10
CA PRO A 111 -1.06 -9.02 -0.86
C PRO A 111 -1.67 -7.72 -0.30
N VAL A 112 -1.68 -6.66 -1.09
CA VAL A 112 -2.16 -5.34 -0.67
C VAL A 112 -3.35 -4.91 -1.52
N LEU A 113 -4.41 -4.45 -0.87
CA LEU A 113 -5.56 -3.82 -1.53
C LEU A 113 -5.56 -2.31 -1.24
N PHE A 114 -5.52 -1.51 -2.31
CA PHE A 114 -5.60 -0.05 -2.23
C PHE A 114 -7.03 0.42 -2.53
N ILE A 115 -7.71 0.97 -1.51
CA ILE A 115 -9.08 1.47 -1.62
C ILE A 115 -9.07 2.99 -1.50
N GLY A 116 -9.90 3.66 -2.31
CA GLY A 116 -10.12 5.10 -2.25
C GLY A 116 -10.92 5.59 -3.45
N GLU A 117 -11.37 6.84 -3.41
CA GLU A 117 -12.17 7.45 -4.48
C GLU A 117 -11.40 7.55 -5.82
N TYR A 118 -12.11 7.77 -6.92
CA TYR A 118 -11.44 7.97 -8.21
C TYR A 118 -10.52 9.20 -8.15
N GLY A 119 -9.39 9.16 -8.86
CA GLY A 119 -8.45 10.29 -8.92
C GLY A 119 -7.51 10.46 -7.72
N THR A 120 -7.58 9.60 -6.69
CA THR A 120 -6.73 9.70 -5.47
C THR A 120 -5.31 9.15 -5.63
N ALA A 121 -4.70 9.30 -6.81
CA ALA A 121 -3.33 8.88 -7.14
C ALA A 121 -2.94 7.40 -6.87
N LYS A 122 -3.86 6.51 -6.49
CA LYS A 122 -3.60 5.08 -6.15
C LYS A 122 -2.74 4.37 -7.21
N THR A 123 -3.19 4.38 -8.46
CA THR A 123 -2.50 3.76 -9.59
C THR A 123 -1.10 4.35 -9.77
N VAL A 124 -0.96 5.67 -9.66
CA VAL A 124 0.33 6.36 -9.82
C VAL A 124 1.29 5.98 -8.70
N THR A 125 0.82 5.89 -7.46
CA THR A 125 1.61 5.48 -6.30
C THR A 125 2.14 4.06 -6.46
N ILE A 126 1.29 3.09 -6.83
CA ILE A 126 1.71 1.70 -7.01
C ILE A 126 2.65 1.57 -8.22
N GLN A 127 2.37 2.26 -9.33
CA GLN A 127 3.27 2.29 -10.49
C GLN A 127 4.63 2.89 -10.16
N SER A 128 4.67 3.95 -9.35
CA SER A 128 5.91 4.56 -8.88
C SER A 128 6.74 3.57 -8.05
N TYR A 129 6.08 2.86 -7.13
CA TYR A 129 6.69 1.78 -6.35
C TYR A 129 7.28 0.67 -7.25
N MET A 130 6.53 0.24 -8.26
CA MET A 130 6.95 -0.81 -9.18
C MET A 130 8.13 -0.40 -10.06
N ARG A 131 8.17 0.86 -10.54
CA ARG A 131 9.29 1.40 -11.33
C ARG A 131 10.62 1.43 -10.56
N GLY A 132 10.58 1.50 -9.24
CA GLY A 132 11.77 1.46 -8.38
C GLY A 132 12.36 0.05 -8.18
N ARG A 133 11.79 -0.99 -8.80
CA ARG A 133 12.25 -2.38 -8.66
C ARG A 133 13.20 -2.76 -9.77
N ASP A 134 14.18 -3.60 -9.42
CA ASP A 134 15.20 -4.08 -10.33
C ASP A 134 14.58 -5.05 -11.36
N PRO A 135 14.59 -4.71 -12.66
CA PRO A 135 14.05 -5.55 -13.73
C PRO A 135 14.77 -6.90 -13.85
N GLU A 136 16.00 -7.01 -13.35
CA GLU A 136 16.76 -8.26 -13.40
C GLU A 136 16.28 -9.27 -12.35
N THR A 137 15.69 -8.81 -11.25
CA THR A 137 15.22 -9.68 -10.16
C THR A 137 13.70 -9.75 -10.05
N MET A 138 12.98 -8.79 -10.61
CA MET A 138 11.52 -8.69 -10.54
C MET A 138 10.89 -8.46 -11.91
N ASN A 139 9.88 -9.28 -12.23
CA ASN A 139 8.94 -9.07 -13.32
C ASN A 139 7.66 -8.46 -12.77
N ILE A 140 7.10 -7.51 -13.51
CA ILE A 140 5.85 -6.83 -13.18
C ILE A 140 4.81 -7.19 -14.23
N LEU A 141 3.66 -7.69 -13.78
CA LEU A 141 2.50 -7.95 -14.62
C LEU A 141 1.37 -7.02 -14.20
N THR A 142 0.97 -6.13 -15.09
CA THR A 142 -0.19 -5.23 -14.89
C THR A 142 -1.40 -5.78 -15.63
N ILE A 143 -2.52 -5.94 -14.93
CA ILE A 143 -3.81 -6.37 -15.48
C ILE A 143 -4.83 -5.27 -15.18
N ASN A 144 -5.37 -4.63 -16.21
CA ASN A 144 -6.42 -3.63 -16.03
C ASN A 144 -7.78 -4.30 -16.24
N PHE A 145 -8.62 -4.28 -15.21
CA PHE A 145 -9.97 -4.82 -15.33
C PHE A 145 -10.90 -3.87 -16.07
N SER A 146 -11.88 -4.47 -16.73
CA SER A 146 -12.91 -3.79 -17.50
C SER A 146 -14.22 -4.55 -17.35
N ASN A 147 -15.31 -3.97 -17.80
CA ASN A 147 -16.61 -4.63 -17.84
C ASN A 147 -16.67 -5.89 -18.74
N ARG A 148 -15.65 -6.13 -19.58
CA ARG A 148 -15.53 -7.31 -20.45
C ARG A 148 -14.52 -8.33 -19.95
N THR A 149 -13.80 -8.02 -18.87
CA THR A 149 -12.78 -8.91 -18.33
C THR A 149 -13.45 -10.14 -17.72
N ASN A 150 -13.04 -11.33 -18.16
CA ASN A 150 -13.53 -12.60 -17.62
C ASN A 150 -12.40 -13.40 -16.94
N SER A 151 -12.78 -14.40 -16.15
CA SER A 151 -11.86 -15.25 -15.39
C SER A 151 -10.84 -15.96 -16.29
N LEU A 152 -11.29 -16.51 -17.42
CA LEU A 152 -10.41 -17.20 -18.37
C LEU A 152 -9.32 -16.28 -18.94
N GLN A 153 -9.62 -15.01 -19.21
CA GLN A 153 -8.64 -14.03 -19.66
C GLN A 153 -7.58 -13.79 -18.59
N VAL A 154 -7.99 -13.54 -17.34
CA VAL A 154 -7.05 -13.34 -16.22
C VAL A 154 -6.16 -14.57 -16.02
N GLN A 155 -6.75 -15.77 -16.05
CA GLN A 155 -6.00 -17.02 -15.92
C GLN A 155 -4.96 -17.19 -17.03
N ARG A 156 -5.35 -16.97 -18.30
CA ARG A 156 -4.42 -17.05 -19.43
C ARG A 156 -3.28 -16.06 -19.31
N THR A 157 -3.57 -14.82 -18.94
CA THR A 157 -2.54 -13.79 -18.72
C THR A 157 -1.57 -14.18 -17.60
N LEU A 158 -2.05 -14.82 -16.53
CA LEU A 158 -1.18 -15.36 -15.49
C LEU A 158 -0.34 -16.53 -16.01
N ASP A 159 -0.96 -17.49 -16.70
CA ASP A 159 -0.26 -18.66 -17.26
C ASP A 159 0.81 -18.28 -18.29
N ASP A 160 0.60 -17.18 -19.04
CA ASP A 160 1.60 -16.64 -19.96
C ASP A 160 2.84 -16.05 -19.26
N ASN A 161 2.76 -15.81 -17.94
CA ASN A 161 3.86 -15.27 -17.13
C ASN A 161 4.41 -16.28 -16.11
N LEU A 162 3.82 -17.47 -16.05
CA LEU A 162 4.18 -18.55 -15.14
C LEU A 162 4.66 -19.77 -15.92
N ASP A 163 5.56 -20.53 -15.31
CA ASP A 163 6.00 -21.85 -15.76
C ASP A 163 5.34 -22.92 -14.90
N ARG A 164 4.69 -23.88 -15.55
CA ARG A 164 4.07 -25.07 -14.93
C ARG A 164 4.85 -26.32 -15.32
N PRO A 165 5.91 -26.69 -14.59
CA PRO A 165 6.60 -27.95 -14.83
C PRO A 165 5.68 -29.15 -14.54
N LEU A 166 5.87 -30.26 -15.26
CA LEU A 166 4.97 -31.43 -15.33
C LEU A 166 4.55 -32.04 -13.97
N MET A 167 5.30 -31.78 -12.90
CA MET A 167 5.12 -32.36 -11.55
C MET A 167 5.38 -31.35 -10.42
N GLY A 168 5.38 -30.04 -10.70
CA GLY A 168 6.02 -29.06 -9.80
C GLY A 168 5.20 -27.82 -9.43
N VAL A 169 5.77 -27.10 -8.45
CA VAL A 169 5.32 -25.79 -7.98
C VAL A 169 5.32 -24.77 -9.12
N ILE A 170 4.25 -23.98 -9.23
CA ILE A 170 4.13 -22.89 -10.20
C ILE A 170 5.21 -21.85 -9.90
N ARG A 171 5.98 -21.45 -10.91
CA ARG A 171 7.05 -20.46 -10.73
C ARG A 171 6.93 -19.35 -11.77
N PRO A 172 7.30 -18.12 -11.43
CA PRO A 172 7.48 -17.09 -12.44
C PRO A 172 8.49 -17.52 -13.50
N ARG A 173 8.21 -17.11 -14.75
CA ARG A 173 9.15 -17.31 -15.86
C ARG A 173 10.52 -16.71 -15.54
N ALA A 174 11.56 -17.40 -16.01
CA ALA A 174 12.97 -17.01 -15.84
C ALA A 174 13.49 -16.94 -14.39
N GLY A 175 12.77 -17.51 -13.41
CA GLY A 175 13.22 -17.58 -12.02
C GLY A 175 13.24 -16.24 -11.27
N LYS A 176 12.70 -15.18 -11.88
CA LYS A 176 12.52 -13.85 -11.26
C LYS A 176 11.35 -13.89 -10.26
N LYS A 177 11.18 -12.86 -9.43
CA LYS A 177 9.95 -12.69 -8.64
C LYS A 177 8.89 -12.02 -9.52
N LEU A 178 7.62 -12.46 -9.42
CA LEU A 178 6.52 -11.82 -10.15
C LEU A 178 5.71 -10.95 -9.18
N ILE A 179 5.55 -9.67 -9.52
CA ILE A 179 4.58 -8.77 -8.90
C ILE A 179 3.40 -8.64 -9.85
N VAL A 180 2.20 -8.99 -9.39
CA VAL A 180 0.96 -8.81 -10.14
C VAL A 180 0.24 -7.59 -9.59
N PHE A 181 0.02 -6.60 -10.44
CA PHE A 181 -0.80 -5.43 -10.15
C PHE A 181 -2.10 -5.52 -10.94
N ILE A 182 -3.22 -5.39 -10.23
CA ILE A 182 -4.55 -5.38 -10.84
C ILE A 182 -5.16 -4.01 -10.60
N ASP A 183 -5.45 -3.29 -11.67
CA ASP A 183 -6.15 -2.02 -11.62
C ASP A 183 -7.66 -2.21 -11.81
N ASP A 184 -8.45 -1.32 -11.24
CA ASP A 184 -9.92 -1.29 -11.38
C ASP A 184 -10.65 -2.61 -10.99
N LEU A 185 -10.28 -3.19 -9.84
CA LEU A 185 -10.85 -4.45 -9.30
C LEU A 185 -12.39 -4.51 -9.25
N ASN A 186 -13.06 -3.36 -9.18
CA ASN A 186 -14.52 -3.26 -9.10
C ASN A 186 -15.22 -3.23 -10.48
N MET A 187 -14.48 -3.13 -11.59
CA MET A 187 -15.05 -2.98 -12.94
C MET A 187 -15.66 -4.23 -13.60
N PRO A 188 -15.25 -5.49 -13.28
CA PRO A 188 -15.85 -6.66 -13.93
C PRO A 188 -17.35 -6.80 -13.72
N GLN A 189 -18.05 -7.39 -14.68
CA GLN A 189 -19.48 -7.68 -14.53
C GLN A 189 -19.73 -8.71 -13.42
N MET A 190 -20.78 -8.47 -12.62
CA MET A 190 -21.29 -9.46 -11.68
C MET A 190 -22.01 -10.58 -12.43
N ASP A 191 -21.82 -11.81 -11.96
CA ASP A 191 -22.61 -12.95 -12.41
C ASP A 191 -23.96 -13.04 -11.67
N LYS A 192 -24.72 -14.08 -11.98
CA LYS A 192 -26.05 -14.31 -11.39
C LYS A 192 -26.02 -14.54 -9.88
N GLU A 193 -24.85 -14.84 -9.31
CA GLU A 193 -24.64 -15.05 -7.88
C GLU A 193 -24.12 -13.77 -7.19
N GLU A 194 -24.20 -12.62 -7.87
CA GLU A 194 -23.66 -11.33 -7.38
C GLU A 194 -22.14 -11.38 -7.10
N THR A 195 -21.41 -12.24 -7.83
CA THR A 195 -19.96 -12.35 -7.68
C THR A 195 -19.21 -11.90 -8.93
N GLN A 196 -17.98 -11.41 -8.75
CA GLN A 196 -17.08 -11.06 -9.84
C GLN A 196 -16.10 -12.20 -10.07
N GLN A 197 -16.34 -13.04 -11.09
CA GLN A 197 -15.52 -14.21 -11.37
C GLN A 197 -14.01 -13.90 -11.55
N PRO A 198 -13.60 -12.80 -12.21
CA PRO A 198 -12.18 -12.43 -12.30
C PRO A 198 -11.52 -12.23 -10.94
N ASN A 199 -12.26 -11.73 -9.95
CA ASN A 199 -11.75 -11.48 -8.61
C ASN A 199 -11.52 -12.78 -7.82
N ARG A 200 -12.22 -13.88 -8.14
CA ARG A 200 -12.00 -15.16 -7.46
C ARG A 200 -10.62 -15.75 -7.76
N ILE A 201 -10.04 -15.46 -8.93
CA ILE A 201 -8.71 -15.97 -9.31
C ILE A 201 -7.62 -15.41 -8.41
N THR A 202 -7.77 -14.19 -7.90
CA THR A 202 -6.76 -13.53 -7.05
C THR A 202 -6.69 -14.14 -5.65
N GLN A 203 -7.67 -14.95 -5.26
CA GLN A 203 -7.74 -15.63 -3.96
C GLN A 203 -7.10 -17.02 -3.97
N ILE A 204 -6.70 -17.52 -5.14
CA ILE A 204 -6.08 -18.84 -5.26
C ILE A 204 -4.60 -18.72 -4.84
N PRO A 205 -4.13 -19.47 -3.84
CA PRO A 205 -2.71 -19.49 -3.49
C PRO A 205 -1.92 -20.10 -4.67
N ILE A 206 -0.95 -19.34 -5.18
CA ILE A 206 -0.04 -19.74 -6.26
C ILE A 206 1.30 -20.21 -5.67
#